data_AF-A0AAE1MHB6-F1
#
_entry.id   AF-A0AAE1MHB6-F1
#
_cell.length_a   1.000
_cell.length_b   1.000
_cell.length_c   1.000
_cell.angle_alpha   90.00
_cell.angle_beta   90.00
_cell.angle_gamma   90.00
#
_symmetry.space_group_name_H-M   'P 1'
#
loop_
_entity.id
_entity.type
_entity.pdbx_description
1 polymer ?
#
loop_
_entity_poly.entity_id
_entity_poly.type
_entity_poly.pdbx_seq_one_letter_code
_entity_poly.pdbx_strand_id
1 'polypeptide(L)'
;MFADDVLLFGEATEAQASCMLNCLERPCKASGERVSTSKSSLFFSPRVPPQMKQNLSAMSGMKVTTAIGRYLGFPLTRKRRPTETFQYIVDNVSSRLAMWKEKSLSRAGRITLAKSVLSAMPLYPMQVAQIPHSICLQIERIQWKFILGHSESSAGFHPIGWHQITLPKDHGGLGFRRLSSLNDACGAKLMWKLLSGSNSLWAEVLFNKYMLRNDSDLFSVKTSDSLLWKFITKQRHLVLSGSVWNVRNGRDVKFFKDRWLLKNTALFELCTRPLSAEEEESVVASRTVGRCWDFVRLSEVLPGNVIQKLIAILPPMIEAGNDFLSWKESKDGAFSVKSAYQLLVNNGVVVGSAASRLFKGIWKWKGAERIKIFMYVDRILKSSPYQFLEE
;
A
#
# COMPACT_ATOMS: atom_id res chain seq x y z
N MET A 1 17.71 -9.04 -11.80
CA MET A 1 17.78 -10.40 -12.35
C MET A 1 16.75 -11.22 -11.61
N PHE A 2 15.85 -11.88 -12.32
CA PHE A 2 14.89 -12.80 -11.71
C PHE A 2 14.84 -14.07 -12.55
N ALA A 3 15.43 -15.16 -12.02
CA ALA A 3 15.71 -16.36 -12.80
C ALA A 3 16.36 -15.99 -14.15
N ASP A 4 15.70 -16.30 -15.25
CA ASP A 4 16.20 -16.11 -16.61
C ASP A 4 15.86 -14.72 -17.20
N ASP A 5 14.97 -13.96 -16.55
CA ASP A 5 14.48 -12.67 -17.04
C ASP A 5 15.34 -11.50 -16.49
N VAL A 6 16.16 -10.91 -17.36
CA VAL A 6 17.06 -9.80 -17.04
C VAL A 6 16.68 -8.53 -17.80
N LEU A 7 16.53 -7.43 -17.06
CA LEU A 7 16.46 -6.08 -17.63
C LEU A 7 17.78 -5.36 -17.35
N LEU A 8 18.40 -4.87 -18.40
CA LEU A 8 19.61 -4.06 -18.31
C LEU A 8 19.30 -2.64 -18.76
N PHE A 9 19.79 -1.66 -17.99
CA PHE A 9 19.62 -0.24 -18.26
C PHE A 9 20.99 0.39 -18.45
N GLY A 10 21.13 1.23 -19.47
CA GLY A 10 22.37 1.91 -19.80
C GLY A 10 22.13 3.10 -20.71
N GLU A 11 23.14 3.94 -20.87
CA GLU A 11 23.13 5.00 -21.86
C GLU A 11 23.17 4.42 -23.27
N ALA A 12 22.51 5.07 -24.23
CA ALA A 12 22.45 4.61 -25.62
C ALA A 12 23.74 4.95 -26.38
N THR A 13 24.86 4.34 -25.97
CA THR A 13 26.18 4.46 -26.60
C THR A 13 26.75 3.09 -26.95
N GLU A 14 27.57 3.04 -27.99
CA GLU A 14 28.19 1.79 -28.46
C GLU A 14 29.14 1.20 -27.42
N ALA A 15 29.89 2.04 -26.72
CA ALA A 15 30.77 1.62 -25.62
C ALA A 15 29.98 0.92 -24.51
N GLN A 16 28.84 1.49 -24.11
CA GLN A 16 28.07 0.93 -23.01
C GLN A 16 27.33 -0.34 -23.40
N ALA A 17 26.78 -0.40 -24.61
CA ALA A 17 26.18 -1.62 -25.11
C ALA A 17 27.23 -2.74 -25.31
N SER A 18 28.45 -2.42 -25.76
CA SER A 18 29.56 -3.40 -25.83
C SER A 18 29.92 -3.93 -24.45
N CYS A 19 30.02 -3.05 -23.45
CA CYS A 19 30.26 -3.44 -22.06
C CYS A 19 29.16 -4.38 -21.54
N MET A 20 27.89 -4.02 -21.77
CA MET A 20 26.74 -4.84 -21.35
C MET A 20 26.73 -6.22 -22.04
N LEU A 21 27.03 -6.31 -23.33
CA LEU A 21 27.14 -7.57 -24.05
C LEU A 21 28.29 -8.43 -23.52
N ASN A 22 29.46 -7.83 -23.28
CA ASN A 22 30.60 -8.52 -22.67
C ASN A 22 30.28 -9.05 -21.26
N CYS A 23 29.52 -8.29 -20.47
CA CYS A 23 29.05 -8.73 -19.16
C CYS A 23 28.08 -9.92 -19.25
N LEU A 24 27.30 -10.04 -20.32
CA LEU A 24 26.42 -11.19 -20.56
C LEU A 24 27.19 -12.41 -21.10
N GLU A 25 28.22 -12.19 -21.93
CA GLU A 25 29.02 -13.27 -22.50
C GLU A 25 29.84 -14.04 -21.47
N ARG A 26 30.40 -13.34 -20.47
CA ARG A 26 31.24 -13.97 -19.43
C ARG A 26 30.55 -15.14 -18.72
N PRO A 27 29.35 -14.97 -18.13
CA PRO A 27 28.63 -16.08 -17.53
C PRO A 27 28.19 -17.11 -18.56
N CYS A 28 27.76 -16.71 -19.77
CA CYS A 28 27.41 -17.65 -20.84
C CYS A 28 28.57 -18.60 -21.21
N LYS A 29 29.80 -18.09 -21.28
CA LYS A 29 31.00 -18.89 -21.54
C LYS A 29 31.32 -19.85 -20.40
N ALA A 30 31.02 -19.46 -19.16
CA ALA A 30 31.26 -20.30 -17.98
C ALA A 30 30.17 -21.36 -17.76
N SER A 31 28.90 -21.04 -18.01
CA SER A 31 27.76 -21.96 -17.82
C SER A 31 27.43 -22.81 -19.05
N GLY A 32 27.92 -22.43 -20.23
CA GLY A 32 27.54 -23.04 -21.51
C GLY A 32 26.17 -22.57 -22.04
N GLU A 33 25.50 -21.66 -21.34
CA GLU A 33 24.23 -21.09 -21.76
C GLU A 33 24.40 -20.02 -22.84
N ARG A 34 23.30 -19.66 -23.53
CA ARG A 34 23.31 -18.62 -24.56
C ARG A 34 22.12 -17.69 -24.40
N VAL A 35 22.37 -16.39 -24.59
CA VAL A 35 21.33 -15.37 -24.68
C VAL A 35 20.48 -15.64 -25.93
N SER A 36 19.17 -15.78 -25.74
CA SER A 36 18.23 -15.94 -26.85
C SER A 36 17.96 -14.57 -27.49
N THR A 37 18.54 -14.31 -28.65
CA THR A 37 18.30 -13.08 -29.42
C THR A 37 16.86 -12.96 -29.94
N SER A 38 16.13 -14.08 -30.06
CA SER A 38 14.73 -14.11 -30.46
C SER A 38 13.76 -13.74 -29.34
N LYS A 39 14.11 -14.03 -28.08
CA LYS A 39 13.33 -13.66 -26.89
C LYS A 39 13.76 -12.31 -26.30
N SER A 40 14.98 -11.85 -26.62
CA SER A 40 15.52 -10.57 -26.15
C SER A 40 15.17 -9.44 -27.11
N SER A 41 14.94 -8.26 -26.56
CA SER A 41 14.54 -7.08 -27.33
C SER A 41 15.20 -5.81 -26.81
N LEU A 42 15.48 -4.88 -27.71
CA LEU A 42 15.99 -3.55 -27.37
C LEU A 42 14.84 -2.54 -27.30
N PHE A 43 14.84 -1.72 -26.26
CA PHE A 43 13.94 -0.59 -26.10
C PHE A 43 14.75 0.69 -25.90
N PHE A 44 14.44 1.72 -26.68
CA PHE A 44 15.17 2.99 -26.65
C PHE A 44 14.27 4.15 -26.21
N SER A 45 14.87 5.15 -25.60
CA SER A 45 14.16 6.40 -25.32
C SER A 45 13.79 7.12 -26.63
N PRO A 46 12.71 7.94 -26.63
CA PRO A 46 12.27 8.64 -27.84
C PRO A 46 13.33 9.56 -28.46
N ARG A 47 14.31 10.01 -27.66
CA ARG A 47 15.34 10.99 -28.06
C ARG A 47 16.55 10.37 -28.73
N VAL A 48 16.67 9.04 -28.77
CA VAL A 48 17.82 8.36 -29.40
C VAL A 48 17.69 8.49 -30.93
N PRO A 49 18.76 8.95 -31.64
CA PRO A 49 18.75 9.05 -33.11
C PRO A 49 18.51 7.69 -33.80
N PRO A 50 17.82 7.64 -34.95
CA PRO A 50 17.55 6.41 -35.68
C PRO A 50 18.83 5.64 -36.05
N GLN A 51 19.88 6.35 -36.46
CA GLN A 51 21.17 5.74 -36.81
C GLN A 51 21.78 4.98 -35.63
N MET A 52 21.78 5.60 -34.45
CA MET A 52 22.28 4.97 -33.22
C MET A 52 21.48 3.71 -32.87
N LYS A 53 20.14 3.72 -33.06
CA LYS A 53 19.30 2.53 -32.82
C LYS A 53 19.66 1.38 -33.75
N GLN A 54 19.93 1.67 -35.03
CA GLN A 54 20.33 0.67 -36.02
C GLN A 54 21.70 0.08 -35.68
N ASN A 55 22.68 0.92 -35.35
CA ASN A 55 24.02 0.45 -34.94
C ASN A 55 23.94 -0.48 -33.72
N LEU A 56 23.21 -0.07 -32.67
CA LEU A 56 23.06 -0.86 -31.45
C LEU A 56 22.26 -2.16 -31.69
N SER A 57 21.29 -2.16 -32.59
CA SER A 57 20.57 -3.37 -32.99
C SER A 57 21.45 -4.33 -33.78
N ALA A 58 22.26 -3.83 -34.71
CA ALA A 58 23.22 -4.63 -35.45
C ALA A 58 24.29 -5.26 -34.54
N MET A 59 24.81 -4.48 -33.58
CA MET A 59 25.83 -4.94 -32.64
C MET A 59 25.31 -6.03 -31.67
N SER A 60 24.07 -5.91 -31.21
CA SER A 60 23.47 -6.87 -30.26
C SER A 60 22.79 -8.07 -30.92
N GLY A 61 22.43 -7.97 -32.22
CA GLY A 61 21.61 -8.96 -32.91
C GLY A 61 20.15 -9.04 -32.40
N MET A 62 19.71 -8.09 -31.57
CA MET A 62 18.38 -8.06 -30.97
C MET A 62 17.43 -7.12 -31.73
N LYS A 63 16.15 -7.48 -31.77
CA LYS A 63 15.13 -6.66 -32.45
C LYS A 63 14.77 -5.43 -31.61
N VAL A 64 14.72 -4.28 -32.27
CA VAL A 64 14.20 -3.04 -31.67
C VAL A 64 12.69 -3.15 -31.52
N THR A 65 12.19 -2.91 -30.32
CA THR A 65 10.77 -2.99 -29.99
C THR A 65 10.28 -1.66 -29.44
N THR A 66 9.03 -1.30 -29.76
CA THR A 66 8.38 -0.07 -29.28
C THR A 66 7.82 -0.20 -27.86
N ALA A 67 7.79 -1.41 -27.32
CA ALA A 67 7.19 -1.75 -26.04
C ALA A 67 7.94 -2.93 -25.41
N ILE A 68 8.39 -2.78 -24.16
CA ILE A 68 9.07 -3.86 -23.40
C ILE A 68 8.10 -5.00 -23.07
N GLY A 69 6.80 -4.73 -23.05
CA GLY A 69 5.77 -5.74 -22.78
C GLY A 69 5.57 -5.96 -21.29
N ARG A 70 5.40 -7.23 -20.88
CA ARG A 70 5.20 -7.62 -19.47
C ARG A 70 6.49 -8.17 -18.89
N TYR A 71 6.87 -7.68 -17.73
CA TYR A 71 7.97 -8.22 -16.93
C TYR A 71 7.41 -8.68 -15.58
N LEU A 72 7.64 -9.94 -15.22
CA LEU A 72 7.10 -10.56 -14.00
C LEU A 72 5.59 -10.32 -13.84
N GLY A 73 4.84 -10.45 -14.94
CA GLY A 73 3.39 -10.24 -14.98
C GLY A 73 2.92 -8.77 -14.92
N PHE A 74 3.82 -7.80 -14.76
CA PHE A 74 3.49 -6.37 -14.75
C PHE A 74 3.83 -5.70 -16.09
N PRO A 75 2.92 -4.92 -16.70
CA PRO A 75 3.21 -4.22 -17.95
C PRO A 75 4.16 -3.04 -17.70
N LEU A 76 5.34 -3.08 -18.32
CA LEU A 76 6.33 -1.99 -18.26
C LEU A 76 6.04 -0.87 -19.26
N THR A 77 5.26 -1.18 -20.31
CA THR A 77 4.88 -0.19 -21.32
C THR A 77 3.70 0.64 -20.82
N ARG A 78 3.91 1.95 -20.69
CA ARG A 78 2.88 2.90 -20.25
C ARG A 78 1.96 3.29 -21.40
N LYS A 79 0.68 2.93 -21.31
CA LYS A 79 -0.35 3.46 -22.23
C LYS A 79 -0.72 4.89 -21.86
N ARG A 80 -1.32 5.62 -22.81
CA ARG A 80 -1.75 7.03 -22.62
C ARG A 80 -2.78 7.15 -21.49
N ARG A 81 -3.64 6.14 -21.31
CA ARG A 81 -4.61 6.03 -20.22
C ARG A 81 -4.17 4.99 -19.18
N PRO A 82 -4.12 5.34 -17.87
CA PRO A 82 -3.79 4.39 -16.81
C PRO A 82 -4.73 3.16 -16.79
N THR A 83 -6.03 3.37 -16.99
CA THR A 83 -7.04 2.30 -17.01
C THR A 83 -6.71 1.16 -17.98
N GLU A 84 -6.29 1.50 -19.21
CA GLU A 84 -5.94 0.50 -20.23
C GLU A 84 -4.69 -0.31 -19.86
N THR A 85 -3.82 0.26 -19.01
CA THR A 85 -2.62 -0.43 -18.53
C THR A 85 -2.99 -1.50 -17.50
N PHE A 86 -4.07 -1.31 -16.73
CA PHE A 86 -4.50 -2.24 -15.68
C PHE A 86 -5.66 -3.15 -16.09
N GLN A 87 -6.22 -2.99 -17.29
CA GLN A 87 -7.32 -3.83 -17.79
C GLN A 87 -6.99 -5.33 -17.76
N TYR A 88 -5.72 -5.70 -17.97
CA TYR A 88 -5.28 -7.09 -17.88
C TYR A 88 -5.59 -7.77 -16.53
N ILE A 89 -5.70 -7.00 -15.45
CA ILE A 89 -6.05 -7.53 -14.13
C ILE A 89 -7.51 -8.00 -14.14
N VAL A 90 -8.39 -7.19 -14.73
CA VAL A 90 -9.81 -7.54 -14.92
C VAL A 90 -9.91 -8.78 -15.80
N ASP A 91 -9.18 -8.80 -16.92
CA ASP A 91 -9.19 -9.93 -17.85
C ASP A 91 -8.67 -11.22 -17.19
N ASN A 92 -7.64 -11.12 -16.35
CA ASN A 92 -7.12 -12.23 -15.56
C ASN A 92 -8.16 -12.74 -14.53
N VAL A 93 -8.90 -11.84 -13.88
CA VAL A 93 -9.98 -12.23 -12.94
C VAL A 93 -11.12 -12.91 -13.70
N SER A 94 -11.55 -12.36 -14.83
CA SER A 94 -12.63 -12.91 -15.67
C SER A 94 -12.26 -14.27 -16.27
N SER A 95 -11.04 -14.42 -16.79
CA SER A 95 -10.55 -15.71 -17.31
C SER A 95 -10.47 -16.79 -16.23
N ARG A 96 -10.04 -16.44 -15.00
CA ARG A 96 -10.08 -17.37 -13.87
C ARG A 96 -11.50 -17.81 -13.52
N LEU A 97 -12.48 -16.90 -13.59
CA LEU A 97 -13.88 -17.25 -13.40
C LEU A 97 -14.42 -18.16 -14.50
N ALA A 98 -14.10 -17.88 -15.76
CA ALA A 98 -14.54 -18.69 -16.90
C ALA A 98 -14.05 -20.14 -16.81
N MET A 99 -12.87 -20.38 -16.21
CA MET A 99 -12.35 -21.72 -15.95
C MET A 99 -13.13 -22.49 -14.87
N TRP A 100 -13.86 -21.80 -13.99
CA TRP A 100 -14.61 -22.45 -12.93
C TRP A 100 -16.01 -22.81 -13.41
N LYS A 101 -16.38 -24.10 -13.31
CA LYS A 101 -17.74 -24.58 -13.60
C LYS A 101 -18.72 -23.98 -12.59
N GLU A 102 -19.27 -22.81 -12.91
CA GLU A 102 -20.12 -22.00 -12.03
C GLU A 102 -21.30 -22.79 -11.42
N LYS A 103 -21.87 -23.72 -12.20
CA LYS A 103 -22.99 -24.59 -11.81
C LYS A 103 -22.64 -25.68 -10.78
N SER A 104 -21.36 -25.93 -10.51
CA SER A 104 -20.92 -26.99 -9.59
C SER A 104 -20.58 -26.50 -8.18
N LEU A 105 -20.51 -25.19 -7.97
CA LEU A 105 -20.00 -24.60 -6.73
C LEU A 105 -21.13 -24.12 -5.83
N SER A 106 -21.15 -24.63 -4.60
CA SER A 106 -21.97 -24.08 -3.52
C SER A 106 -21.59 -22.62 -3.23
N ARG A 107 -22.53 -21.86 -2.65
CA ARG A 107 -22.29 -20.47 -2.22
C ARG A 107 -21.05 -20.33 -1.32
N ALA A 108 -20.84 -21.31 -0.44
CA ALA A 108 -19.64 -21.41 0.39
C ALA A 108 -18.37 -21.57 -0.42
N GLY A 109 -18.37 -22.47 -1.40
CA GLY A 109 -17.25 -22.65 -2.33
C GLY A 109 -16.91 -21.36 -3.09
N ARG A 110 -17.93 -20.66 -3.61
CA ARG A 110 -17.72 -19.40 -4.34
C ARG A 110 -17.12 -18.31 -3.46
N ILE A 111 -17.61 -18.13 -2.24
CA ILE A 111 -17.06 -17.15 -1.29
C ILE A 111 -15.60 -17.47 -0.96
N THR A 112 -15.28 -18.74 -0.70
CA THR A 112 -13.92 -19.18 -0.40
C THR A 112 -12.97 -18.92 -1.56
N LEU A 113 -13.34 -19.33 -2.78
CA LEU A 113 -12.53 -19.11 -3.99
C LEU A 113 -12.35 -17.63 -4.33
N ALA A 114 -13.42 -16.83 -4.20
CA ALA A 114 -13.36 -15.40 -4.45
C ALA A 114 -12.35 -14.72 -3.51
N LYS A 115 -12.34 -15.10 -2.22
CA LYS A 115 -11.39 -14.54 -1.25
C LYS A 115 -9.96 -15.02 -1.45
N SER A 116 -9.76 -16.32 -1.66
CA SER A 116 -8.40 -16.89 -1.70
C SER A 116 -7.70 -16.61 -3.03
N VAL A 117 -8.45 -16.57 -4.13
CA VAL A 117 -7.89 -16.38 -5.47
C VAL A 117 -8.17 -14.97 -5.99
N LEU A 118 -9.44 -14.61 -6.22
CA LEU A 118 -9.77 -13.38 -6.95
C LEU A 118 -9.34 -12.11 -6.19
N SER A 119 -9.49 -12.09 -4.87
CA SER A 119 -9.04 -10.96 -4.04
C SER A 119 -7.52 -10.86 -3.94
N ALA A 120 -6.77 -11.93 -4.24
CA ALA A 120 -5.31 -11.95 -4.20
C ALA A 120 -4.67 -11.46 -5.51
N MET A 121 -5.33 -11.68 -6.66
CA MET A 121 -4.81 -11.30 -7.98
C MET A 121 -4.37 -9.83 -8.10
N PRO A 122 -5.14 -8.81 -7.63
CA PRO A 122 -4.72 -7.42 -7.74
C PRO A 122 -3.66 -7.00 -6.71
N LEU A 123 -3.35 -7.83 -5.70
CA LEU A 123 -2.43 -7.45 -4.62
C LEU A 123 -1.00 -7.20 -5.12
N TYR A 124 -0.53 -7.99 -6.08
CA TYR A 124 0.83 -7.83 -6.60
C TYR A 124 0.98 -6.49 -7.35
N PRO A 125 0.11 -6.12 -8.32
CA PRO A 125 0.19 -4.81 -8.97
C PRO A 125 -0.03 -3.62 -8.02
N MET A 126 -0.90 -3.75 -7.01
CA MET A 126 -1.12 -2.69 -6.00
C MET A 126 0.13 -2.33 -5.20
N GLN A 127 1.09 -3.25 -5.05
CA GLN A 127 2.33 -3.01 -4.30
C GLN A 127 3.32 -2.13 -5.06
N VAL A 128 3.16 -1.96 -6.37
CA VAL A 128 4.10 -1.24 -7.23
C VAL A 128 3.48 -0.04 -7.94
N ALA A 129 2.15 0.01 -8.11
CA ALA A 129 1.49 1.11 -8.80
C ALA A 129 0.07 1.36 -8.31
N GLN A 130 -0.38 2.60 -8.46
CA GLN A 130 -1.75 2.99 -8.18
C GLN A 130 -2.71 2.42 -9.24
N ILE A 131 -3.48 1.41 -8.86
CA ILE A 131 -4.61 0.95 -9.68
C ILE A 131 -5.74 2.01 -9.67
N PRO A 132 -6.28 2.41 -10.84
CA PRO A 132 -7.43 3.30 -10.91
C PRO A 132 -8.65 2.77 -10.16
N HIS A 133 -9.40 3.66 -9.51
CA HIS A 133 -10.60 3.30 -8.76
C HIS A 133 -11.64 2.55 -9.61
N SER A 134 -11.80 2.93 -10.88
CA SER A 134 -12.69 2.26 -11.82
C SER A 134 -12.34 0.79 -12.04
N ILE A 135 -11.05 0.44 -12.14
CA ILE A 135 -10.59 -0.95 -12.27
C ILE A 135 -10.88 -1.73 -10.98
N CYS A 136 -10.61 -1.13 -9.82
CA CYS A 136 -10.96 -1.74 -8.54
C CYS A 136 -12.46 -2.08 -8.47
N LEU A 137 -13.33 -1.13 -8.81
CA LEU A 137 -14.79 -1.33 -8.83
C LEU A 137 -15.22 -2.41 -9.83
N GLN A 138 -14.60 -2.48 -11.02
CA GLN A 138 -14.90 -3.54 -11.99
C GLN A 138 -14.57 -4.93 -11.44
N ILE A 139 -13.40 -5.09 -10.82
CA ILE A 139 -13.00 -6.37 -10.19
C ILE A 139 -13.96 -6.73 -9.06
N GLU A 140 -14.31 -5.78 -8.19
CA GLU A 140 -15.26 -5.98 -7.10
C GLU A 140 -16.65 -6.39 -7.61
N ARG A 141 -17.15 -5.77 -8.69
CA ARG A 141 -18.41 -6.14 -9.34
C ARG A 141 -18.37 -7.57 -9.87
N ILE A 142 -17.26 -7.98 -10.48
CA ILE A 142 -17.07 -9.35 -10.98
C ILE A 142 -17.05 -10.35 -9.82
N GLN A 143 -16.32 -10.05 -8.74
CA GLN A 143 -16.31 -10.86 -7.51
C GLN A 143 -17.72 -10.97 -6.91
N TRP A 144 -18.44 -9.86 -6.84
CA TRP A 144 -19.79 -9.79 -6.31
C TRP A 144 -20.77 -10.66 -7.10
N LYS A 145 -20.78 -10.55 -8.43
CA LYS A 145 -21.62 -11.38 -9.32
C LYS A 145 -21.31 -12.87 -9.16
N PHE A 146 -20.03 -13.24 -9.13
CA PHE A 146 -19.61 -14.62 -8.95
C PHE A 146 -20.08 -15.19 -7.62
N ILE A 147 -19.84 -14.46 -6.52
CA ILE A 147 -20.34 -14.84 -5.19
C ILE A 147 -21.85 -15.02 -5.26
N LEU A 148 -22.57 -14.11 -5.94
CA LEU A 148 -24.01 -14.05 -5.94
C LEU A 148 -24.74 -15.20 -6.64
N GLY A 149 -24.12 -15.96 -7.54
CA GLY A 149 -24.81 -17.09 -8.17
C GLY A 149 -25.11 -16.96 -9.66
N HIS A 150 -24.81 -15.82 -10.29
CA HIS A 150 -25.48 -15.44 -11.54
C HIS A 150 -24.71 -15.86 -12.79
N SER A 151 -25.38 -16.67 -13.63
CA SER A 151 -25.11 -16.74 -15.07
C SER A 151 -25.67 -15.51 -15.78
N GLU A 152 -25.12 -15.15 -16.93
CA GLU A 152 -25.51 -14.00 -17.78
C GLU A 152 -27.00 -13.93 -18.14
N SER A 153 -27.77 -14.99 -17.91
CA SER A 153 -29.18 -15.16 -18.30
C SER A 153 -30.23 -14.97 -17.19
N SER A 154 -29.84 -14.70 -15.93
CA SER A 154 -30.82 -14.47 -14.85
C SER A 154 -30.67 -13.08 -14.24
N ALA A 155 -31.58 -12.18 -14.58
CA ALA A 155 -31.75 -10.88 -13.90
C ALA A 155 -32.40 -11.12 -12.53
N GLY A 156 -31.67 -11.71 -11.59
CA GLY A 156 -32.12 -11.93 -10.23
C GLY A 156 -31.89 -10.69 -9.36
N PHE A 157 -32.89 -10.32 -8.55
CA PHE A 157 -32.76 -9.33 -7.49
C PHE A 157 -31.55 -9.64 -6.60
N HIS A 158 -30.74 -8.63 -6.27
CA HIS A 158 -29.55 -8.77 -5.44
C HIS A 158 -29.82 -8.25 -4.02
N PRO A 159 -30.18 -9.12 -3.07
CA PRO A 159 -30.59 -8.64 -1.75
C PRO A 159 -29.43 -8.17 -0.86
N ILE A 160 -28.17 -8.36 -1.29
CA ILE A 160 -26.99 -8.04 -0.48
C ILE A 160 -26.03 -7.17 -1.30
N GLY A 161 -25.97 -5.89 -0.95
CA GLY A 161 -25.02 -4.95 -1.56
C GLY A 161 -23.56 -5.28 -1.25
N TRP A 162 -22.65 -4.84 -2.12
CA TRP A 162 -21.21 -5.05 -1.94
C TRP A 162 -20.68 -4.45 -0.63
N HIS A 163 -21.22 -3.29 -0.23
CA HIS A 163 -20.92 -2.67 1.06
C HIS A 163 -21.06 -3.66 2.23
N GLN A 164 -22.20 -4.36 2.30
CA GLN A 164 -22.48 -5.36 3.33
C GLN A 164 -21.44 -6.49 3.31
N ILE A 165 -21.07 -6.98 2.13
CA ILE A 165 -20.09 -8.07 1.97
C ILE A 165 -18.70 -7.67 2.47
N THR A 166 -18.34 -6.39 2.34
CA THR A 166 -17.04 -5.86 2.80
C THR A 166 -16.94 -5.66 4.30
N LEU A 167 -18.08 -5.63 5.02
CA LEU A 167 -18.04 -5.48 6.48
C LEU A 167 -17.36 -6.70 7.14
N PRO A 168 -16.77 -6.53 8.33
CA PRO A 168 -16.26 -7.65 9.10
C PRO A 168 -17.37 -8.68 9.38
N LYS A 169 -16.96 -9.95 9.51
CA LYS A 169 -17.87 -11.05 9.86
C LYS A 169 -18.71 -10.76 11.11
N ASP A 170 -18.08 -10.13 12.10
CA ASP A 170 -18.71 -9.74 13.35
C ASP A 170 -19.74 -8.61 13.20
N HIS A 171 -19.80 -7.93 12.06
CA HIS A 171 -20.76 -6.86 11.76
C HIS A 171 -21.70 -7.24 10.61
N GLY A 172 -21.89 -8.53 10.39
CA GLY A 172 -22.81 -9.02 9.37
C GLY A 172 -22.28 -8.92 7.94
N GLY A 173 -20.97 -8.77 7.75
CA GLY A 173 -20.37 -8.93 6.43
C GLY A 173 -19.71 -10.28 6.23
N LEU A 174 -19.02 -10.41 5.10
CA LEU A 174 -18.21 -11.57 4.78
C LEU A 174 -16.73 -11.30 4.97
N GLY A 175 -16.30 -10.07 5.26
CA GLY A 175 -14.90 -9.71 5.44
C GLY A 175 -14.09 -9.65 4.14
N PHE A 176 -14.74 -9.32 3.03
CA PHE A 176 -14.02 -8.93 1.81
C PHE A 176 -13.38 -7.55 2.01
N ARG A 177 -12.23 -7.33 1.39
CA ARG A 177 -11.56 -6.03 1.44
C ARG A 177 -11.97 -5.20 0.24
N ARG A 178 -12.31 -3.94 0.48
CA ARG A 178 -12.40 -2.91 -0.56
C ARG A 178 -11.02 -2.73 -1.21
N LEU A 179 -10.94 -3.01 -2.50
CA LEU A 179 -9.72 -2.95 -3.31
C LEU A 179 -9.15 -1.54 -3.40
N SER A 180 -10.00 -0.50 -3.40
CA SER A 180 -9.54 0.89 -3.34
C SER A 180 -8.76 1.19 -2.06
N SER A 181 -9.34 0.89 -0.90
CA SER A 181 -8.68 1.09 0.39
C SER A 181 -7.46 0.17 0.57
N LEU A 182 -7.48 -1.02 -0.02
CA LEU A 182 -6.33 -1.92 -0.03
C LEU A 182 -5.18 -1.40 -0.89
N ASN A 183 -5.49 -0.78 -2.02
CA ASN A 183 -4.51 -0.08 -2.86
C ASN A 183 -3.88 1.09 -2.10
N ASP A 184 -4.68 1.91 -1.42
CA ASP A 184 -4.17 3.00 -0.58
C ASP A 184 -3.28 2.47 0.56
N ALA A 185 -3.66 1.37 1.22
CA ALA A 185 -2.83 0.72 2.24
C ALA A 185 -1.51 0.14 1.68
N CYS A 186 -1.50 -0.36 0.45
CA CYS A 186 -0.27 -0.77 -0.24
C CYS A 186 0.63 0.45 -0.55
N GLY A 187 0.05 1.57 -0.99
CA GLY A 187 0.79 2.82 -1.16
C GLY A 187 1.38 3.34 0.17
N ALA A 188 0.63 3.21 1.26
CA ALA A 188 1.07 3.57 2.61
C ALA A 188 2.29 2.75 3.05
N LYS A 189 2.39 1.47 2.64
CA LYS A 189 3.58 0.63 2.87
C LYS A 189 4.83 1.23 2.21
N LEU A 190 4.69 1.75 0.99
CA LEU A 190 5.80 2.39 0.28
C LEU A 190 6.19 3.70 0.94
N MET A 191 5.21 4.53 1.32
CA MET A 191 5.47 5.76 2.08
C MET A 191 6.15 5.47 3.42
N TRP A 192 5.66 4.48 4.17
CA TRP A 192 6.28 4.05 5.43
C TRP A 192 7.75 3.66 5.24
N LYS A 193 8.06 2.86 4.22
CA LYS A 193 9.45 2.48 3.91
C LYS A 193 10.33 3.67 3.57
N LEU A 194 9.78 4.68 2.87
CA LEU A 194 10.51 5.90 2.55
C LEU A 194 10.82 6.72 3.82
N LEU A 195 9.82 6.91 4.69
CA LEU A 195 9.98 7.67 5.94
C LEU A 195 10.84 6.96 6.98
N SER A 196 10.81 5.62 7.02
CA SER A 196 11.58 4.83 7.98
C SER A 196 13.04 4.64 7.56
N GLY A 197 13.49 5.25 6.46
CA GLY A 197 14.88 5.16 6.00
C GLY A 197 15.26 3.78 5.45
N SER A 198 14.42 3.17 4.61
CA SER A 198 14.74 1.88 3.97
C SER A 198 15.95 2.00 3.02
N ASN A 199 17.00 1.19 3.25
CA ASN A 199 18.22 1.07 2.40
C ASN A 199 17.97 0.36 1.05
N SER A 200 16.78 0.50 0.49
CA SER A 200 16.42 -0.12 -0.78
C SER A 200 16.66 0.87 -1.90
N LEU A 201 17.30 0.43 -2.99
CA LEU A 201 17.65 1.27 -4.14
C LEU A 201 16.50 2.14 -4.66
N TRP A 202 15.27 1.60 -4.74
CA TRP A 202 14.11 2.38 -5.21
C TRP A 202 13.78 3.54 -4.25
N ALA A 203 13.95 3.34 -2.94
CA ALA A 203 13.68 4.35 -1.93
C ALA A 203 14.78 5.42 -1.97
N GLU A 204 16.05 5.04 -2.11
CA GLU A 204 17.17 5.97 -2.28
C GLU A 204 17.01 6.83 -3.55
N VAL A 205 16.66 6.21 -4.67
CA VAL A 205 16.40 6.93 -5.93
C VAL A 205 15.25 7.93 -5.77
N LEU A 206 14.14 7.53 -5.15
CA LEU A 206 13.02 8.44 -4.90
C LEU A 206 13.38 9.55 -3.91
N PHE A 207 14.09 9.21 -2.84
CA PHE A 207 14.53 10.15 -1.82
C PHE A 207 15.43 11.23 -2.45
N ASN A 208 16.49 10.82 -3.15
CA ASN A 208 17.41 11.75 -3.79
C ASN A 208 16.76 12.58 -4.89
N LYS A 209 15.79 12.02 -5.62
CA LYS A 209 15.10 12.74 -6.70
C LYS A 209 14.07 13.75 -6.21
N TYR A 210 13.34 13.43 -5.14
CA TYR A 210 12.17 14.20 -4.71
C TYR A 210 12.35 14.90 -3.36
N MET A 211 13.03 14.28 -2.40
CA MET A 211 13.19 14.82 -1.03
C MET A 211 14.34 15.83 -0.91
N LEU A 212 15.30 15.80 -1.83
CA LEU A 212 16.37 16.81 -1.92
C LEU A 212 16.00 17.99 -2.83
N ARG A 213 14.75 18.12 -3.25
CA ARG A 213 14.30 19.32 -3.96
C ARG A 213 14.23 20.47 -2.94
N ASN A 214 14.70 21.65 -3.32
CA ASN A 214 14.52 22.89 -2.57
C ASN A 214 13.05 23.37 -2.64
N ASP A 215 12.11 22.48 -2.35
CA ASP A 215 10.69 22.79 -2.24
C ASP A 215 10.37 23.09 -0.77
N SER A 216 9.43 24.03 -0.53
CA SER A 216 9.04 24.44 0.83
C SER A 216 8.35 23.34 1.63
N ASP A 217 7.68 22.39 0.95
CA ASP A 217 7.18 21.14 1.51
C ASP A 217 7.88 19.97 0.85
N LEU A 218 8.54 19.15 1.67
CA LEU A 218 9.23 17.93 1.27
C LEU A 218 8.31 17.04 0.41
N PHE A 219 7.00 17.04 0.68
CA PHE A 219 6.02 16.22 -0.03
C PHE A 219 5.20 16.99 -1.06
N SER A 220 5.70 18.11 -1.57
CA SER A 220 5.02 18.80 -2.67
C SER A 220 4.97 17.93 -3.93
N VAL A 221 3.85 18.02 -4.66
CA VAL A 221 3.61 17.22 -5.86
C VAL A 221 3.44 18.13 -7.07
N LYS A 222 4.27 17.93 -8.09
CA LYS A 222 4.22 18.65 -9.36
C LYS A 222 3.59 17.80 -10.46
N THR A 223 3.04 18.45 -11.49
CA THR A 223 2.41 17.76 -12.64
C THR A 223 3.40 16.88 -13.40
N SER A 224 4.68 17.26 -13.45
CA SER A 224 5.77 16.51 -14.08
C SER A 224 6.29 15.34 -13.24
N ASP A 225 5.86 15.20 -11.99
CA ASP A 225 6.35 14.14 -11.12
C ASP A 225 5.84 12.76 -11.55
N SER A 226 6.60 11.73 -11.17
CA SER A 226 6.26 10.35 -11.50
C SER A 226 4.94 9.93 -10.83
N LEU A 227 4.18 9.07 -11.49
CA LEU A 227 2.93 8.55 -10.95
C LEU A 227 3.14 7.80 -9.63
N LEU A 228 4.27 7.11 -9.49
CA LEU A 228 4.64 6.44 -8.23
C LEU A 228 4.84 7.46 -7.10
N TRP A 229 5.55 8.56 -7.36
CA TRP A 229 5.71 9.64 -6.38
C TRP A 229 4.36 10.20 -5.94
N LYS A 230 3.51 10.56 -6.90
CA LYS A 230 2.14 11.05 -6.64
C LYS A 230 1.33 10.07 -5.79
N PHE A 231 1.43 8.78 -6.11
CA PHE A 231 0.72 7.73 -5.39
C PHE A 231 1.20 7.59 -3.95
N ILE A 232 2.52 7.55 -3.73
CA ILE A 232 3.13 7.43 -2.40
C ILE A 232 2.75 8.65 -1.56
N THR A 233 2.96 9.85 -2.10
CA THR A 233 2.70 11.12 -1.40
C THR A 233 1.25 11.31 -0.99
N LYS A 234 0.30 10.82 -1.81
CA LYS A 234 -1.13 10.80 -1.44
C LYS A 234 -1.39 10.11 -0.09
N GLN A 235 -0.57 9.14 0.29
CA GLN A 235 -0.74 8.36 1.53
C GLN A 235 -0.04 8.97 2.75
N ARG A 236 0.57 10.16 2.63
CA ARG A 236 1.29 10.85 3.71
C ARG A 236 0.45 10.94 4.98
N HIS A 237 -0.76 11.50 4.88
CA HIS A 237 -1.63 11.70 6.05
C HIS A 237 -1.97 10.38 6.75
N LEU A 238 -2.22 9.32 5.97
CA LEU A 238 -2.49 8.01 6.53
C LEU A 238 -1.30 7.51 7.36
N VAL A 239 -0.09 7.60 6.79
CA VAL A 239 1.12 7.13 7.47
C VAL A 239 1.45 7.97 8.69
N LEU A 240 1.43 9.29 8.58
CA LEU A 240 1.68 10.21 9.71
C LEU A 240 0.62 10.04 10.82
N SER A 241 -0.63 9.77 10.45
CA SER A 241 -1.70 9.53 11.42
C SER A 241 -1.48 8.24 12.23
N GLY A 242 -0.87 7.22 11.60
CA GLY A 242 -0.58 5.91 12.18
C GLY A 242 0.82 5.77 12.78
N SER A 243 1.66 6.81 12.70
CA SER A 243 3.04 6.78 13.18
C SER A 243 3.21 7.45 14.54
N VAL A 244 4.10 6.89 15.36
CA VAL A 244 4.56 7.45 16.63
C VAL A 244 6.07 7.30 16.69
N TRP A 245 6.76 8.36 17.07
CA TRP A 245 8.21 8.37 17.26
C TRP A 245 8.61 7.66 18.55
N ASN A 246 9.63 6.81 18.46
CA ASN A 246 10.36 6.33 19.62
C ASN A 246 11.61 7.20 19.78
N VAL A 247 11.64 7.96 20.87
CA VAL A 247 12.75 8.83 21.20
C VAL A 247 13.90 8.01 21.78
N ARG A 248 15.09 8.23 21.23
CA ARG A 248 16.38 7.71 21.71
C ARG A 248 17.31 8.86 22.03
N ASN A 249 17.97 9.44 21.03
CA ASN A 249 18.84 10.60 21.24
C ASN A 249 18.05 11.93 21.29
N GLY A 250 16.80 11.93 20.81
CA GLY A 250 15.89 13.07 20.84
C GLY A 250 16.29 14.25 19.94
N ARG A 251 17.16 14.03 18.95
CA ARG A 251 17.67 15.10 18.07
C ARG A 251 16.79 15.33 16.85
N ASP A 252 16.06 14.30 16.40
CA ASP A 252 15.28 14.35 15.16
C ASP A 252 13.78 14.56 15.40
N VAL A 253 13.35 14.49 16.66
CA VAL A 253 11.93 14.58 17.06
C VAL A 253 11.63 15.96 17.65
N LYS A 254 10.63 16.64 17.10
CA LYS A 254 10.11 17.92 17.63
C LYS A 254 9.29 17.66 18.88
N PHE A 255 9.66 18.28 20.00
CA PHE A 255 9.07 17.97 21.31
C PHE A 255 7.55 18.18 21.34
N PHE A 256 7.06 19.29 20.76
CA PHE A 256 5.64 19.65 20.78
C PHE A 256 4.85 19.17 19.56
N LYS A 257 5.44 19.22 18.35
CA LYS A 257 4.75 18.94 17.08
C LYS A 257 4.65 17.45 16.77
N ASP A 258 5.66 16.66 17.14
CA ASP A 258 5.68 15.24 16.84
C ASP A 258 4.97 14.41 17.92
N ARG A 259 4.41 13.27 17.50
CA ARG A 259 3.78 12.31 18.41
C ARG A 259 4.81 11.32 18.87
N TRP A 260 5.24 11.44 20.11
CA TRP A 260 6.20 10.54 20.72
C TRP A 260 5.79 10.12 22.14
N LEU A 261 5.21 11.04 22.91
CA LEU A 261 4.71 10.75 24.27
C LEU A 261 3.32 10.10 24.25
N LEU A 262 2.37 10.71 23.52
CA LEU A 262 0.98 10.30 23.46
C LEU A 262 0.67 9.76 22.07
N LYS A 263 0.15 8.54 21.99
CA LYS A 263 -0.04 7.81 20.72
C LYS A 263 -0.95 8.53 19.70
N ASN A 264 -1.88 9.35 20.18
CA ASN A 264 -2.93 9.94 19.33
C ASN A 264 -2.90 11.47 19.28
N THR A 265 -2.10 12.13 20.12
CA THR A 265 -2.18 13.58 20.33
C THR A 265 -0.77 14.14 20.41
N ALA A 266 -0.49 15.20 19.64
CA ALA A 266 0.75 15.93 19.77
C ALA A 266 0.72 16.78 21.05
N LEU A 267 1.86 17.00 21.69
CA LEU A 267 1.90 17.78 22.94
C LEU A 267 1.45 19.23 22.73
N PHE A 268 1.65 19.78 21.53
CA PHE A 268 1.17 21.10 21.13
C PHE A 268 -0.33 21.31 21.39
N GLU A 269 -1.16 20.28 21.14
CA GLU A 269 -2.62 20.35 21.33
C GLU A 269 -3.03 20.40 22.81
N LEU A 270 -2.10 20.12 23.72
CA LEU A 270 -2.34 20.07 25.16
C LEU A 270 -1.68 21.24 25.91
N CYS A 271 -1.01 22.16 25.20
CA CYS A 271 -0.35 23.29 25.82
C CYS A 271 -1.35 24.22 26.51
N THR A 272 -1.01 24.68 27.72
CA THR A 272 -1.83 25.62 28.51
C THR A 272 -1.74 27.05 28.01
N ARG A 273 -0.73 27.36 27.21
CA ARG A 273 -0.47 28.67 26.59
C ARG A 273 0.08 28.51 25.16
N PRO A 274 -0.02 29.56 24.31
CA PRO A 274 0.67 29.57 23.03
C PRO A 274 2.20 29.43 23.21
N LEU A 275 2.82 28.74 22.27
CA LEU A 275 4.27 28.53 22.22
C LEU A 275 4.97 29.68 21.50
N SER A 276 6.22 29.95 21.86
CA SER A 276 7.11 30.78 21.04
C SER A 276 7.66 30.00 19.83
N ALA A 277 8.18 30.71 18.82
CA ALA A 277 8.78 30.07 17.64
C ALA A 277 9.96 29.14 17.99
N GLU A 278 10.76 29.51 19.00
CA GLU A 278 11.85 28.67 19.51
C GLU A 278 11.31 27.40 20.19
N GLU A 279 10.18 27.51 20.90
CA GLU A 279 9.57 26.37 21.56
C GLU A 279 8.97 25.38 20.55
N GLU A 280 8.29 25.89 19.54
CA GLU A 280 7.73 25.09 18.46
C GLU A 280 8.76 24.26 17.70
N GLU A 281 9.94 24.83 17.48
CA GLU A 281 11.03 24.19 16.75
C GLU A 281 11.98 23.37 17.65
N SER A 282 11.75 23.40 18.97
CA SER A 282 12.56 22.66 19.93
C SER A 282 12.43 21.14 19.77
N VAL A 283 13.56 20.45 19.91
CA VAL A 283 13.65 18.99 19.83
C VAL A 283 13.58 18.36 21.22
N VAL A 284 13.34 17.05 21.29
CA VAL A 284 13.19 16.37 22.60
C VAL A 284 14.45 16.47 23.45
N ALA A 285 15.64 16.38 22.84
CA ALA A 285 16.91 16.51 23.53
C ALA A 285 17.11 17.87 24.21
N SER A 286 16.60 18.97 23.62
CA SER A 286 16.80 20.32 24.16
C SER A 286 15.92 20.65 25.37
N ARG A 287 15.02 19.73 25.75
CA ARG A 287 14.15 19.84 26.95
C ARG A 287 14.69 19.06 28.13
N THR A 288 15.98 18.77 28.11
CA THR A 288 16.67 18.01 29.16
C THR A 288 17.90 18.76 29.64
N VAL A 289 18.17 18.70 30.94
CA VAL A 289 19.33 19.29 31.61
C VAL A 289 19.97 18.21 32.48
N GLY A 290 21.26 17.93 32.27
CA GLY A 290 21.99 16.96 33.10
C GLY A 290 21.37 15.56 33.16
N ARG A 291 20.86 15.05 32.01
CA ARG A 291 20.13 13.77 31.90
C ARG A 291 18.79 13.73 32.65
N CYS A 292 18.23 14.87 33.02
CA CYS A 292 16.89 15.00 33.61
C CYS A 292 16.01 15.87 32.72
N TRP A 293 14.68 15.68 32.77
CA TRP A 293 13.75 16.60 32.11
C TRP A 293 13.78 17.97 32.79
N ASP A 294 13.68 19.05 32.00
CA ASP A 294 13.56 20.42 32.53
C ASP A 294 12.11 20.67 33.00
N PHE A 295 11.76 20.11 34.15
CA PHE A 295 10.40 20.19 34.68
C PHE A 295 9.96 21.62 35.01
N VAL A 296 10.89 22.52 35.32
CA VAL A 296 10.58 23.93 35.59
C VAL A 296 9.94 24.54 34.36
N ARG A 297 10.64 24.50 33.21
CA ARG A 297 10.11 25.06 31.95
C ARG A 297 8.92 24.27 31.42
N LEU A 298 8.92 22.94 31.57
CA LEU A 298 7.81 22.12 31.09
C LEU A 298 6.51 22.36 31.87
N SER A 299 6.60 22.70 33.16
CA SER A 299 5.42 22.98 34.00
C SER A 299 4.69 24.27 33.67
N GLU A 300 5.37 25.22 33.04
CA GLU A 300 4.77 26.47 32.57
C GLU A 300 3.89 26.27 31.33
N VAL A 301 4.09 25.18 30.59
CA VAL A 301 3.52 24.97 29.25
C VAL A 301 2.59 23.76 29.20
N LEU A 302 2.88 22.72 29.99
CA LEU A 302 2.14 21.46 29.96
C LEU A 302 1.31 21.28 31.23
N PRO A 303 0.13 20.64 31.12
CA PRO A 303 -0.69 20.31 32.27
C PRO A 303 -0.04 19.20 33.11
N GLY A 304 -0.32 19.22 34.42
CA GLY A 304 0.33 18.31 35.39
C GLY A 304 0.15 16.80 35.08
N ASN A 305 -0.96 16.41 34.45
CA ASN A 305 -1.21 15.02 34.02
C ASN A 305 -0.25 14.54 32.90
N VAL A 306 0.22 15.45 32.04
CA VAL A 306 1.22 15.16 31.00
C VAL A 306 2.61 15.07 31.63
N ILE A 307 2.91 15.96 32.58
CA ILE A 307 4.18 15.96 33.32
C ILE A 307 4.35 14.64 34.09
N GLN A 308 3.30 14.14 34.75
CA GLN A 308 3.33 12.85 35.42
C GLN A 308 3.71 11.70 34.48
N LYS A 309 3.28 11.74 33.21
CA LYS A 309 3.68 10.76 32.21
C LYS A 309 5.14 10.93 31.78
N LEU A 310 5.62 12.17 31.67
CA LEU A 310 7.03 12.45 31.36
C LEU A 310 7.97 11.98 32.46
N ILE A 311 7.59 12.10 33.74
CA ILE A 311 8.36 11.60 34.89
C ILE A 311 8.60 10.10 34.77
N ALA A 312 7.64 9.34 34.24
CA ALA A 312 7.76 7.89 34.07
C ALA A 312 8.67 7.47 32.90
N ILE A 313 9.20 8.41 32.11
CA ILE A 313 9.99 8.15 30.92
C ILE A 313 11.42 8.65 31.10
N LEU A 314 12.37 7.79 30.76
CA LEU A 314 13.79 8.15 30.75
C LEU A 314 14.06 9.24 29.71
N PRO A 315 14.77 10.33 30.09
CA PRO A 315 15.27 11.32 29.15
C PRO A 315 16.08 10.72 27.99
N PRO A 316 16.07 11.35 26.81
CA PRO A 316 16.88 10.93 25.67
C PRO A 316 18.38 10.85 26.03
N MET A 317 19.06 9.84 25.46
CA MET A 317 20.49 9.61 25.64
C MET A 317 21.18 9.50 24.29
N ILE A 318 22.31 10.20 24.12
CA ILE A 318 23.08 10.19 22.88
C ILE A 318 23.54 8.76 22.53
N GLU A 319 23.93 7.98 23.54
CA GLU A 319 24.40 6.60 23.41
C GLU A 319 23.31 5.62 22.96
N ALA A 320 22.02 5.97 23.06
CA ALA A 320 20.92 5.11 22.65
C ALA A 320 20.77 4.99 21.12
N GLY A 321 21.47 5.84 20.35
CA GLY A 321 21.40 5.87 18.89
C GLY A 321 20.24 6.72 18.36
N ASN A 322 19.93 6.56 17.08
CA ASN A 322 18.99 7.44 16.37
C ASN A 322 17.52 7.20 16.75
N ASP A 323 16.74 8.28 16.70
CA ASP A 323 15.29 8.23 16.82
C ASP A 323 14.69 7.45 15.64
N PHE A 324 13.56 6.77 15.85
CA PHE A 324 12.92 6.00 14.78
C PHE A 324 11.39 5.97 14.90
N LEU A 325 10.73 5.84 13.76
CA LEU A 325 9.27 5.73 13.68
C LEU A 325 8.79 4.32 14.03
N SER A 326 7.67 4.24 14.75
CA SER A 326 6.90 3.01 14.98
C SER A 326 5.45 3.14 14.57
N TRP A 327 4.88 2.01 14.16
CA TRP A 327 3.49 1.92 13.71
C TRP A 327 2.56 1.67 14.91
N LYS A 328 1.72 2.66 15.23
CA LYS A 328 0.92 2.66 16.48
C LYS A 328 -0.15 1.57 16.54
N GLU A 329 -0.60 1.09 15.39
CA GLU A 329 -1.64 0.06 15.28
C GLU A 329 -1.08 -1.37 15.44
N SER A 330 0.24 -1.52 15.62
CA SER A 330 0.85 -2.81 15.91
C SER A 330 1.53 -2.81 17.27
N LYS A 331 1.44 -3.95 17.99
CA LYS A 331 2.03 -4.09 19.33
C LYS A 331 3.57 -4.08 19.30
N ASP A 332 4.15 -4.60 18.22
CA ASP A 332 5.59 -4.64 17.96
C ASP A 332 6.10 -3.38 17.25
N GLY A 333 5.22 -2.41 16.95
CA GLY A 333 5.56 -1.20 16.20
C GLY A 333 5.84 -1.45 14.71
N ALA A 334 5.66 -2.68 14.20
CA ALA A 334 5.91 -3.00 12.80
C ALA A 334 4.73 -2.59 11.91
N PHE A 335 5.06 -2.00 10.76
CA PHE A 335 4.05 -1.67 9.76
C PHE A 335 3.52 -2.94 9.07
N SER A 336 2.20 -3.03 8.92
CA SER A 336 1.58 -4.03 8.06
C SER A 336 0.49 -3.41 7.19
N VAL A 337 0.33 -3.91 5.97
CA VAL A 337 -0.77 -3.49 5.07
C VAL A 337 -2.13 -3.77 5.73
N LYS A 338 -2.21 -4.83 6.54
CA LYS A 338 -3.44 -5.20 7.27
C LYS A 338 -3.84 -4.12 8.28
N SER A 339 -2.91 -3.66 9.11
CA SER A 339 -3.19 -2.65 10.13
C SER A 339 -3.43 -1.27 9.50
N ALA A 340 -2.71 -0.91 8.44
CA ALA A 340 -3.00 0.30 7.65
C ALA A 340 -4.40 0.27 7.01
N TYR A 341 -4.80 -0.88 6.47
CA TYR A 341 -6.16 -1.07 5.94
C TYR A 341 -7.23 -0.93 7.03
N GLN A 342 -6.99 -1.46 8.23
CA GLN A 342 -7.91 -1.33 9.36
C GLN A 342 -8.06 0.13 9.79
N LEU A 343 -6.97 0.90 9.84
CA LEU A 343 -7.01 2.32 10.17
C LEU A 343 -7.85 3.11 9.14
N LEU A 344 -7.73 2.79 7.85
CA LEU A 344 -8.56 3.38 6.78
C LEU A 344 -10.06 3.07 6.94
N VAL A 345 -10.41 1.84 7.33
CA VAL A 345 -11.81 1.40 7.41
C VAL A 345 -12.48 1.84 8.72
N ASN A 346 -11.74 1.79 9.84
CA ASN A 346 -12.28 2.12 11.16
C ASN A 346 -12.60 3.60 11.32
N ASN A 347 -11.92 4.49 10.59
CA ASN A 347 -12.23 5.92 10.57
C ASN A 347 -13.63 6.26 9.99
N GLY A 348 -14.40 5.27 9.50
CA GLY A 348 -15.71 5.48 8.89
C GLY A 348 -16.87 4.59 9.37
N VAL A 349 -16.72 3.80 10.45
CA VAL A 349 -17.80 2.88 10.89
C VAL A 349 -18.14 3.11 12.37
N VAL A 350 -19.32 3.69 12.62
CA VAL A 350 -19.96 3.70 13.94
C VAL A 350 -20.55 2.32 14.20
N VAL A 351 -20.06 1.63 15.24
CA VAL A 351 -20.42 0.24 15.52
C VAL A 351 -21.63 0.15 16.45
N GLY A 352 -22.74 -0.41 15.96
CA GLY A 352 -23.86 -0.86 16.80
C GLY A 352 -23.54 -2.19 17.52
N SER A 353 -23.67 -2.22 18.85
CA SER A 353 -23.14 -3.31 19.70
C SER A 353 -23.98 -4.60 19.71
N ALA A 354 -25.28 -4.53 19.40
CA ALA A 354 -26.21 -5.65 19.54
C ALA A 354 -26.13 -6.66 18.38
N ALA A 355 -26.11 -6.20 17.12
CA ALA A 355 -25.98 -7.05 15.93
C ALA A 355 -24.67 -7.88 15.97
N SER A 356 -23.64 -7.38 16.66
CA SER A 356 -22.34 -8.03 16.75
C SER A 356 -22.36 -9.42 17.39
N ARG A 357 -23.18 -9.61 18.44
CA ARG A 357 -23.18 -10.87 19.20
C ARG A 357 -23.77 -12.03 18.41
N LEU A 358 -24.82 -11.76 17.61
CA LEU A 358 -25.50 -12.78 16.81
C LEU A 358 -24.61 -13.30 15.67
N PHE A 359 -23.97 -12.39 14.92
CA PHE A 359 -23.05 -12.81 13.86
C PHE A 359 -21.83 -13.55 14.41
N LYS A 360 -21.29 -13.11 15.56
CA LYS A 360 -20.23 -13.86 16.26
C LYS A 360 -20.67 -15.29 16.59
N GLY A 361 -21.92 -15.49 17.01
CA GLY A 361 -22.49 -16.83 17.26
C GLY A 361 -22.50 -17.71 16.01
N ILE A 362 -22.99 -17.19 14.88
CA ILE A 362 -23.03 -17.91 13.59
C ILE A 362 -21.62 -18.35 13.17
N TRP A 363 -20.63 -17.45 13.25
CA TRP A 363 -19.28 -17.75 12.78
C TRP A 363 -18.49 -18.68 13.73
N LYS A 364 -18.77 -18.64 15.03
CA LYS A 364 -18.18 -19.53 16.05
C LYS A 364 -18.75 -20.94 16.05
N TRP A 365 -19.94 -21.16 15.51
CA TRP A 365 -20.54 -22.48 15.41
C TRP A 365 -19.63 -23.45 14.65
N LYS A 366 -19.51 -24.71 15.09
CA LYS A 366 -18.51 -25.67 14.59
C LYS A 366 -18.98 -26.56 13.42
N GLY A 367 -20.19 -26.38 12.91
CA GLY A 367 -20.71 -27.20 11.82
C GLY A 367 -20.34 -26.72 10.41
N ALA A 368 -20.96 -27.32 9.40
CA ALA A 368 -20.61 -27.14 7.99
C ALA A 368 -20.74 -25.68 7.50
N GLU A 369 -19.76 -25.21 6.72
CA GLU A 369 -19.70 -23.81 6.24
C GLU A 369 -20.93 -23.42 5.40
N ARG A 370 -21.52 -24.38 4.67
CA ARG A 370 -22.78 -24.17 3.92
C ARG A 370 -23.95 -23.75 4.82
N ILE A 371 -24.03 -24.29 6.03
CA ILE A 371 -25.08 -23.97 7.00
C ILE A 371 -24.81 -22.59 7.63
N LYS A 372 -23.55 -22.25 7.95
CA LYS A 372 -23.20 -20.90 8.42
C LYS A 372 -23.61 -19.83 7.43
N ILE A 373 -23.33 -20.07 6.15
CA ILE A 373 -23.67 -19.13 5.08
C ILE A 373 -25.18 -19.03 4.90
N PHE A 374 -25.91 -20.14 5.01
CA PHE A 374 -27.36 -20.10 5.01
C PHE A 374 -27.91 -19.25 6.16
N MET A 375 -27.45 -19.48 7.40
CA MET A 375 -27.84 -18.69 8.58
C MET A 375 -27.48 -17.21 8.42
N TYR A 376 -26.31 -16.92 7.85
CA TYR A 376 -25.87 -15.57 7.54
C TYR A 376 -26.82 -14.88 6.54
N VAL A 377 -27.14 -15.52 5.42
CA VAL A 377 -28.02 -14.95 4.39
C VAL A 377 -29.42 -14.73 4.96
N ASP A 378 -30.00 -15.73 5.65
CA ASP A 378 -31.31 -15.60 6.30
C ASP A 378 -31.35 -14.41 7.25
N ARG A 379 -30.29 -14.19 8.03
CA ARG A 379 -30.25 -13.06 8.96
C ARG A 379 -30.08 -11.72 8.29
N ILE A 380 -29.25 -11.62 7.26
CA ILE A 380 -29.09 -10.36 6.52
C ILE A 380 -30.39 -9.95 5.84
N LEU A 381 -31.12 -10.92 5.27
CA LEU A 381 -32.43 -10.67 4.68
C LEU A 381 -33.46 -10.20 5.71
N LYS A 382 -33.45 -10.78 6.92
CA LYS A 382 -34.36 -10.39 8.01
C LYS A 382 -33.98 -9.09 8.70
N SER A 383 -32.69 -8.76 8.76
CA SER A 383 -32.18 -7.53 9.38
C SER A 383 -32.18 -6.33 8.44
N SER A 384 -32.50 -6.53 7.16
CA SER A 384 -32.65 -5.47 6.17
C SER A 384 -34.13 -5.12 6.05
N PRO A 385 -34.72 -4.29 6.92
CA PRO A 385 -35.99 -3.68 6.60
C PRO A 385 -35.71 -2.76 5.42
N TYR A 386 -36.27 -3.09 4.24
CA TYR A 386 -36.49 -2.18 3.11
C TYR A 386 -35.87 -0.76 3.27
N GLN A 387 -34.59 -0.59 2.92
CA GLN A 387 -34.12 0.69 2.37
C GLN A 387 -34.52 0.71 0.89
N PHE A 388 -35.84 0.72 0.68
CA PHE A 388 -36.40 1.37 -0.50
C PHE A 388 -36.59 2.81 -0.07
N LEU A 389 -35.72 3.69 -0.56
CA LEU A 389 -36.06 5.01 -1.08
C LEU A 389 -34.81 5.48 -1.84
N GLU A 390 -35.08 5.96 -3.04
CA GLU A 390 -34.21 6.45 -4.12
C GLU A 390 -32.92 7.14 -3.67
N GLU A 391 -31.79 6.79 -4.31
CA GLU A 391 -30.91 7.69 -5.09
C GLU A 391 -29.75 6.93 -5.77
#